data_AF-A0A533UM26-F1
#
_entry.id   AF-A0A533UM26-F1
#
_cell.length_a   1.000
_cell.length_b   1.000
_cell.length_c   1.000
_cell.angle_alpha   90.00
_cell.angle_beta   90.00
_cell.angle_gamma   90.00
#
_symmetry.space_group_name_H-M   'P 1'
#
loop_
_entity.id
_entity.type
_entity.pdbx_description
1 polymer ?
#
loop_
_entity_poly.entity_id
_entity_poly.type
_entity_poly.pdbx_seq_one_letter_code
_entity_poly.pdbx_strand_id
1 'polypeptide(L)'
;MVVMPSNRNEVEAYTKFWLPILGMVGYGEWVEHASTQGVIEEYNPDFVCSQPFQRMFVMYDGVCTPCCVDDGRGYILGDLKKNSVKEVWNGERCKKLRNAMMTGRYRDIDICARCYVPFAKTTT
;
A
#
# COMPACT_ATOMS: atom_id res chain seq x y z
N MET A 1 -2.36 -15.33 -13.09
CA MET A 1 -3.33 -14.41 -13.73
C MET A 1 -3.79 -13.39 -12.71
N VAL A 2 -4.04 -12.15 -13.13
CA VAL A 2 -4.75 -11.15 -12.32
C VAL A 2 -6.23 -11.22 -12.70
N VAL A 3 -7.09 -11.54 -11.74
CA VAL A 3 -8.54 -11.69 -11.94
C VAL A 3 -9.20 -10.33 -11.82
N MET A 4 -9.71 -9.84 -12.94
CA MET A 4 -10.50 -8.61 -13.06
C MET A 4 -11.98 -8.98 -13.29
N PRO A 5 -12.92 -8.05 -13.07
CA PRO A 5 -14.33 -8.30 -13.38
C PRO A 5 -14.58 -8.78 -14.82
N SER A 6 -13.79 -8.31 -15.78
CA SER A 6 -13.92 -8.62 -17.21
C SER A 6 -13.38 -9.99 -17.63
N ASN A 7 -12.46 -10.60 -16.87
CA ASN A 7 -11.83 -11.88 -17.23
C ASN A 7 -12.03 -12.97 -16.18
N ARG A 8 -12.90 -12.74 -15.19
CA ARG A 8 -13.18 -13.71 -14.12
C ARG A 8 -13.68 -15.05 -14.66
N ASN A 9 -14.41 -15.02 -15.77
CA ASN A 9 -14.88 -16.19 -16.49
C ASN A 9 -13.74 -17.04 -17.09
N GLU A 10 -12.52 -16.50 -17.21
CA GLU A 10 -11.37 -17.20 -17.80
C GLU A 10 -10.55 -18.00 -16.76
N VAL A 11 -10.83 -17.83 -15.45
CA VAL A 11 -10.07 -18.50 -14.36
C VAL A 11 -10.06 -20.01 -14.53
N GLU A 12 -11.19 -20.61 -14.91
CA GLU A 12 -11.29 -22.06 -15.08
C GLU A 12 -10.45 -22.55 -16.27
N ALA A 13 -10.53 -21.86 -17.41
CA ALA A 13 -9.74 -22.17 -18.60
C ALA A 13 -8.23 -22.01 -18.33
N TYR A 14 -7.84 -20.93 -17.65
CA TYR A 14 -6.47 -20.68 -17.20
C TYR A 14 -5.97 -21.83 -16.30
N THR A 15 -6.80 -22.28 -15.35
CA THR A 15 -6.42 -23.35 -14.41
C THR A 15 -6.24 -24.68 -15.12
N LYS A 16 -7.18 -25.07 -15.98
CA LYS A 16 -7.11 -26.31 -16.77
C LYS A 16 -5.91 -26.34 -17.71
N PHE A 17 -5.51 -25.18 -18.25
CA PHE A 17 -4.34 -25.09 -19.12
C PHE A 17 -3.03 -25.34 -18.37
N TRP A 18 -2.86 -24.76 -17.18
CA TRP A 18 -1.58 -24.80 -16.45
C TRP A 18 -1.42 -26.00 -15.51
N LEU A 19 -2.51 -26.54 -14.96
CA LEU A 19 -2.46 -27.60 -13.94
C LEU A 19 -1.78 -28.90 -14.39
N PRO A 20 -1.84 -29.34 -15.66
CA PRO A 20 -1.10 -30.52 -16.10
C PRO A 20 0.43 -30.33 -16.10
N ILE A 21 0.90 -29.09 -16.10
CA ILE A 21 2.33 -28.73 -16.20
C ILE A 21 2.90 -28.37 -14.81
N LEU A 22 2.06 -27.81 -13.93
CA LEU A 22 2.46 -27.24 -12.65
C LEU A 22 1.77 -27.96 -11.47
N GLY A 23 2.48 -28.11 -10.35
CA GLY A 23 1.89 -28.68 -9.12
C GLY A 23 0.85 -27.79 -8.43
N MET A 24 0.79 -26.49 -8.78
CA MET A 24 -0.20 -25.54 -8.27
C MET A 24 -0.39 -24.40 -9.28
N VAL A 25 -1.62 -23.92 -9.41
CA VAL A 25 -1.96 -22.74 -10.21
C VAL A 25 -2.51 -21.65 -9.30
N GLY A 26 -1.77 -20.56 -9.17
CA GLY A 26 -2.18 -19.37 -8.44
C GLY A 26 -2.75 -18.28 -9.34
N TYR A 27 -3.73 -17.55 -8.82
CA TYR A 27 -4.20 -16.29 -9.38
C TYR A 27 -4.44 -15.29 -8.24
N GLY A 28 -4.20 -14.00 -8.52
CA GLY A 28 -4.49 -12.92 -7.59
C GLY A 28 -5.74 -12.19 -8.04
N GLU A 29 -6.65 -11.89 -7.13
CA GLU A 29 -7.73 -10.95 -7.46
C GLU A 29 -7.14 -9.55 -7.64
N TRP A 30 -7.64 -8.84 -8.65
CA TRP A 30 -7.36 -7.41 -8.76
C TRP A 30 -8.07 -6.71 -7.60
N VAL A 31 -7.29 -6.04 -6.78
CA VAL A 31 -7.76 -5.18 -5.72
C VAL A 31 -7.41 -3.76 -6.12
N GLU A 32 -8.39 -2.87 -6.11
CA GLU A 32 -8.14 -1.44 -6.27
C GLU A 32 -7.37 -0.97 -5.03
N HIS A 33 -6.05 -0.79 -5.21
CA HIS A 33 -5.19 -0.18 -4.20
C HIS A 33 -5.29 1.33 -4.23
N ALA A 34 -5.81 1.91 -5.32
CA ALA A 34 -6.09 3.32 -5.38
C ALA A 34 -7.06 3.67 -4.25
N SER A 35 -6.70 4.75 -3.58
CA SER A 35 -7.36 5.51 -2.51
C SER A 35 -8.91 5.68 -2.50
N THR A 36 -9.68 4.95 -3.31
CA THR A 36 -11.15 4.92 -3.30
C THR A 36 -11.77 4.16 -2.13
N GLN A 37 -10.97 3.53 -1.26
CA GLN A 37 -11.52 3.00 -0.01
C GLN A 37 -11.95 4.17 0.89
N GLY A 38 -13.20 4.12 1.35
CA GLY A 38 -13.67 5.03 2.39
C GLY A 38 -12.80 4.92 3.64
N VAL A 39 -12.91 5.90 4.53
CA VAL A 39 -12.26 5.81 5.84
C VAL A 39 -12.77 4.54 6.53
N ILE A 40 -11.86 3.65 6.92
CA ILE A 40 -12.23 2.44 7.65
C ILE A 40 -12.61 2.86 9.07
N GLU A 41 -13.82 2.52 9.51
CA GLU A 41 -14.34 2.96 10.82
C GLU A 41 -13.58 2.33 12.00
N GLU A 42 -13.26 1.04 11.86
CA GLU A 42 -12.49 0.29 12.85
C GLU A 42 -11.13 0.96 13.08
N TYR A 43 -10.71 1.10 14.34
CA TYR A 43 -9.48 1.77 14.70
C TYR A 43 -8.73 0.96 15.72
N ASN A 44 -7.52 0.55 15.34
CA ASN A 44 -6.57 -0.06 16.25
C ASN A 44 -5.51 0.98 16.64
N PRO A 45 -5.58 1.60 17.84
CA PRO A 45 -4.60 2.59 18.28
C PRO A 45 -3.20 1.99 18.54
N ASP A 46 -3.11 0.68 18.76
CA ASP A 46 -1.86 -0.05 19.01
C ASP A 46 -1.16 -0.46 17.71
N PHE A 47 -1.80 -0.25 16.56
CA PHE A 47 -1.20 -0.54 15.26
C PHE A 47 -0.10 0.45 14.91
N VAL A 48 1.09 -0.08 14.60
CA VAL A 48 2.23 0.68 14.09
C VAL A 48 2.71 0.05 12.79
N CYS A 49 2.54 0.76 11.68
CA CYS A 49 3.08 0.31 10.41
C CYS A 49 4.62 0.39 10.42
N SER A 50 5.31 -0.69 10.04
CA SER A 50 6.77 -0.71 9.95
C SER A 50 7.31 0.04 8.72
N GLN A 51 6.50 0.22 7.68
CA GLN A 51 6.98 0.75 6.39
C GLN A 51 7.63 2.14 6.48
N PRO A 52 7.04 3.13 7.19
CA PRO A 52 7.64 4.47 7.30
C PRO A 52 9.03 4.52 7.94
N PHE A 53 9.43 3.47 8.66
CA PHE A 53 10.74 3.35 9.32
C PHE A 53 11.76 2.61 8.47
N GLN A 54 11.33 1.85 7.46
CA GLN A 54 12.18 0.97 6.66
C GLN A 54 12.38 1.47 5.23
N ARG A 55 11.35 2.11 4.64
CA ARG A 55 11.36 2.47 3.21
C ARG A 55 10.51 3.69 2.88
N MET A 56 10.85 4.34 1.79
CA MET A 56 10.00 5.29 1.06
C MET A 56 9.78 4.75 -0.35
N PHE A 57 8.69 5.13 -1.00
CA PHE A 57 8.41 4.76 -2.38
C PHE A 57 8.71 5.94 -3.31
N VAL A 58 9.44 5.71 -4.41
CA VAL A 58 9.75 6.74 -5.41
C VAL A 58 8.94 6.43 -6.66
N MET A 59 8.05 7.34 -7.02
CA MET A 59 7.19 7.23 -8.20
C MET A 59 7.98 7.52 -9.48
N TYR A 60 7.40 7.15 -10.63
CA TYR A 60 8.04 7.27 -11.94
C TYR A 60 8.51 8.69 -12.30
N ASP A 61 7.90 9.72 -11.71
CA ASP A 61 8.20 11.14 -11.95
C ASP A 61 9.09 11.76 -10.88
N GLY A 62 9.62 10.96 -9.94
CA GLY A 62 10.49 11.40 -8.86
C GLY A 62 9.75 11.85 -7.59
N VAL A 63 8.42 11.86 -7.57
CA VAL A 63 7.64 12.13 -6.34
C VAL A 63 7.80 10.97 -5.37
N CYS A 64 8.08 11.26 -4.10
CA CYS A 64 8.17 10.26 -3.05
C CYS A 64 6.86 10.15 -2.26
N THR A 65 6.42 8.92 -1.97
CA THR A 65 5.24 8.60 -1.15
C THR A 65 5.60 7.62 -0.02
N PRO A 66 4.79 7.52 1.05
CA PRO A 66 5.11 6.72 2.24
C PRO A 66 5.14 5.22 2.03
N CYS A 67 4.36 4.68 1.08
CA CYS A 67 4.31 3.25 0.80
C CYS A 67 3.73 2.98 -0.60
N CYS A 68 3.81 1.72 -1.03
CA CYS A 68 3.27 1.28 -2.32
C CYS A 68 1.74 1.36 -2.45
N VAL A 69 1.01 1.51 -1.34
CA VAL A 69 -0.44 1.70 -1.33
C VAL A 69 -0.83 3.17 -1.63
N ASP A 70 0.12 4.11 -1.52
CA ASP A 70 -0.13 5.53 -1.80
C ASP A 70 0.17 5.91 -3.27
N ASP A 71 -0.39 5.15 -4.21
CA ASP A 71 -0.25 5.41 -5.65
C ASP A 71 -0.99 6.70 -6.08
N GLY A 72 -2.11 7.00 -5.42
CA GLY A 72 -2.91 8.21 -5.56
C GLY A 72 -2.27 9.48 -4.96
N ARG A 73 -1.08 9.37 -4.35
CA ARG A 73 -0.32 10.50 -3.76
C ARG A 73 -1.08 11.27 -2.67
N GLY A 74 -1.87 10.58 -1.86
CA GLY A 74 -2.58 11.13 -0.70
C GLY A 74 -1.62 11.72 0.35
N TYR A 75 -0.36 11.28 0.39
CA TYR A 75 0.65 11.88 1.27
C TYR A 75 2.04 11.97 0.63
N ILE A 76 2.28 13.02 -0.16
CA ILE A 76 3.59 13.28 -0.77
C ILE A 76 4.66 13.55 0.30
N LEU A 77 5.78 12.83 0.29
CA LEU A 77 6.91 13.05 1.20
C LEU A 77 7.88 14.13 0.68
N GLY A 78 8.04 14.21 -0.64
CA GLY A 78 8.97 15.12 -1.31
C GLY A 78 9.07 14.82 -2.80
N ASP A 79 9.98 15.51 -3.49
CA ASP A 79 10.25 15.37 -4.92
C ASP A 79 11.76 15.33 -5.16
N LEU A 80 12.25 14.23 -5.74
CA LEU A 80 13.68 14.02 -5.99
C LEU A 80 14.26 14.89 -7.10
N LYS A 81 13.41 15.61 -7.85
CA LYS A 81 13.88 16.66 -8.78
C LYS A 81 14.31 17.93 -8.03
N LYS A 82 13.91 18.09 -6.76
CA LYS A 82 14.16 19.29 -5.95
C LYS A 82 15.00 19.01 -4.71
N ASN A 83 14.91 17.80 -4.16
CA ASN A 83 15.56 17.40 -2.93
C ASN A 83 16.34 16.10 -3.12
N SER A 84 17.42 15.92 -2.40
CA SER A 84 18.10 14.63 -2.30
C SER A 84 17.23 13.62 -1.54
N VAL A 85 17.48 12.33 -1.78
CA VAL A 85 16.82 11.23 -1.04
C VAL A 85 16.96 11.40 0.48
N LYS A 86 18.14 11.83 0.94
CA LYS A 86 18.41 12.04 2.37
C LYS A 86 17.57 13.18 2.96
N GLU A 87 17.38 14.26 2.22
CA GLU A 87 16.54 15.39 2.65
C GLU A 87 15.07 14.99 2.72
N VAL A 88 14.56 14.24 1.74
CA VAL A 88 13.19 13.74 1.77
C VAL A 88 12.98 12.78 2.96
N TRP A 89 13.88 11.81 3.15
CA TRP A 89 13.78 10.82 4.24
C TRP A 89 13.79 11.42 5.65
N ASN A 90 14.59 12.48 5.83
CA ASN A 90 14.73 13.20 7.10
C ASN A 90 13.87 14.46 7.15
N GLY A 91 13.02 14.69 6.15
CA GLY A 91 12.16 15.86 6.05
C GLY A 91 10.99 15.80 7.02
N GLU A 92 10.35 16.96 7.21
CA GLU A 92 9.28 17.11 8.19
C GLU A 92 8.07 16.22 7.92
N ARG A 93 7.77 15.91 6.66
CA ARG A 93 6.67 15.00 6.32
C ARG A 93 6.94 13.56 6.73
N CYS A 94 8.16 13.06 6.52
CA CYS A 94 8.58 11.74 7.03
C CYS A 94 8.57 11.70 8.57
N LYS A 95 9.05 12.75 9.25
CA LYS A 95 9.01 12.83 10.71
C LYS A 95 7.58 12.86 11.24
N LYS A 96 6.69 13.66 10.64
CA LYS A 96 5.28 13.73 11.01
C LYS A 96 4.60 12.37 10.86
N LEU A 97 4.85 11.67 9.76
CA LEU A 97 4.36 10.32 9.53
C LEU A 97 4.83 9.34 10.61
N ARG A 98 6.14 9.27 10.88
CA ARG A 98 6.69 8.37 11.92
C ARG A 98 6.14 8.71 13.31
N ASN A 99 6.02 10.00 13.65
CA ASN A 99 5.44 10.41 14.93
C ASN A 99 3.94 10.06 15.04
N ALA A 100 3.18 10.23 13.96
CA ALA A 100 1.78 9.80 13.91
C ALA A 100 1.65 8.29 14.18
N MET A 101 2.52 7.47 13.57
CA MET A 101 2.57 6.03 13.83
C MET A 101 2.90 5.71 15.30
N MET A 102 3.93 6.32 15.87
CA MET A 102 4.36 6.05 17.25
C MET A 102 3.39 6.56 18.32
N THR A 103 2.48 7.47 17.97
CA THR A 103 1.50 8.06 18.91
C THR A 103 0.08 7.51 18.70
N GLY A 104 -0.07 6.43 17.93
CA GLY A 104 -1.37 5.85 17.55
C GLY A 104 -2.16 6.69 16.54
N ARG A 105 -1.77 7.94 16.29
CA ARG A 105 -2.45 8.91 15.42
C ARG A 105 -2.20 8.70 13.93
N TYR A 106 -1.95 7.47 13.45
CA TYR A 106 -1.70 7.24 12.03
C TYR A 106 -2.91 7.63 11.15
N ARG A 107 -4.13 7.65 11.69
CA ARG A 107 -5.33 8.12 10.99
C ARG A 107 -5.31 9.64 10.69
N ASP A 108 -4.42 10.41 11.30
CA ASP A 108 -4.18 11.81 10.91
C ASP A 108 -3.49 11.93 9.53
N ILE A 109 -2.98 10.81 9.02
CA ILE A 109 -2.37 10.70 7.69
C ILE A 109 -3.42 10.06 6.78
N ASP A 110 -3.89 10.85 5.81
CA ASP A 110 -5.03 10.53 4.94
C ASP A 110 -4.96 9.13 4.28
N ILE A 111 -3.82 8.75 3.70
CA ILE A 111 -3.67 7.40 3.12
C ILE A 111 -3.66 6.29 4.17
N CYS A 112 -3.15 6.56 5.37
CA CYS A 112 -3.09 5.58 6.45
C CYS A 112 -4.47 5.36 7.09
N ALA A 113 -5.34 6.37 7.11
CA ALA A 113 -6.74 6.25 7.55
C ALA A 113 -7.60 5.37 6.64
N ARG A 114 -7.18 5.20 5.38
CA ARG A 114 -7.86 4.40 4.35
C ARG A 114 -7.14 3.08 4.05
N CYS A 115 -6.09 2.77 4.81
CA CYS A 115 -5.25 1.60 4.58
C CYS A 115 -5.85 0.35 5.20
N TYR A 116 -5.90 -0.76 4.45
CA TYR A 116 -6.43 -2.04 4.92
C TYR A 116 -5.46 -2.81 5.84
N VAL A 117 -4.17 -2.47 5.86
CA VAL A 117 -3.12 -3.20 6.60
C VAL A 117 -3.39 -3.38 8.09
N PRO A 118 -3.90 -2.38 8.84
CA PRO A 118 -4.23 -2.57 10.26
C PRO A 118 -5.26 -3.68 10.54
N PHE A 119 -6.07 -4.04 9.53
CA PHE A 119 -7.18 -4.99 9.63
C PHE A 119 -6.91 -6.30 8.92
N ALA A 120 -5.73 -6.44 8.30
CA ALA A 120 -5.33 -7.68 7.63
C ALA A 120 -5.19 -8.79 8.69
N LYS A 121 -6.22 -9.64 8.80
CA LYS A 121 -6.18 -10.80 9.69
C LYS A 121 -5.12 -11.76 9.17
N THR A 122 -4.03 -11.93 9.93
CA THR A 122 -3.11 -13.04 9.72
C THR A 122 -3.93 -14.31 9.91
N THR A 123 -4.21 -15.03 8.83
CA THR A 123 -4.85 -16.33 8.93
C THR A 123 -3.79 -17.26 9.49
N THR A 124 -3.87 -17.50 10.80
CA THR A 124 -3.05 -18.49 11.51
C THR A 124 -3.70 -19.85 11.40
#